data_AF-A0A1Y6MBU8-F1
#
_entry.id   AF-A0A1Y6MBU8-F1
#
_cell.length_a   1.000
_cell.length_b   1.000
_cell.length_c   1.000
_cell.angle_alpha   90.00
_cell.angle_beta   90.00
_cell.angle_gamma   90.00
#
_symmetry.space_group_name_H-M   'P 1'
#
loop_
_entity.id
_entity.type
_entity.pdbx_description
1 polymer ?
#
loop_
_entity_poly.entity_id
_entity_poly.type
_entity_poly.pdbx_seq_one_letter_code
_entity_poly.pdbx_strand_id
1 'polypeptide(L)'
;MVELIHITSVKIAFDILESTRYKSMYEYGGYDGGMNFLGVLGENANTQPRARGVRLHFIWGGEVSEPVSYDAYGCNNANVLYDFNGSGNHFRNNDPRYFLPYRSEGLTVEKLEIDSDQALLEGWCEYKGGIIKKLFSIKLFHSYLMSKAKEHVLQLNKKIERRDIKISIRREKVKSE
;
A
#
# COMPACT_ATOMS: atom_id res chain seq x y z
N MET A 1 18.67 4.64 3.11
CA MET A 1 17.43 3.84 3.17
C MET A 1 16.33 4.75 3.66
N VAL A 2 15.17 4.73 3.00
CA VAL A 2 14.02 5.58 3.36
C VAL A 2 12.89 4.69 3.83
N GLU A 3 12.31 5.03 4.98
CA GLU A 3 11.11 4.39 5.50
C GLU A 3 9.87 5.05 4.91
N LEU A 4 8.96 4.23 4.39
CA LEU A 4 7.79 4.64 3.64
C LEU A 4 6.54 3.96 4.19
N ILE A 5 5.44 4.70 4.25
CA ILE A 5 4.15 4.18 4.70
C ILE A 5 3.13 4.34 3.57
N HIS A 6 2.50 3.23 3.17
CA HIS A 6 1.34 3.24 2.29
C HIS A 6 0.09 2.90 3.10
N ILE A 7 -0.90 3.79 3.09
CA ILE A 7 -2.18 3.60 3.76
C ILE A 7 -3.21 3.13 2.72
N THR A 8 -3.89 2.02 2.98
CA THR A 8 -4.85 1.45 2.03
C THR A 8 -5.90 0.59 2.75
N SER A 9 -6.69 -0.18 2.00
CA SER A 9 -7.63 -1.15 2.55
C SER A 9 -6.93 -2.48 2.81
N VAL A 10 -7.42 -3.23 3.80
CA VAL A 10 -6.86 -4.55 4.16
C VAL A 10 -6.87 -5.51 2.96
N LYS A 11 -7.92 -5.45 2.12
CA LYS A 11 -8.00 -6.24 0.89
C LYS A 11 -6.83 -5.93 -0.06
N ILE A 12 -6.63 -4.64 -0.37
CA ILE A 12 -5.57 -4.22 -1.30
C ILE A 12 -4.20 -4.60 -0.74
N ALA A 13 -3.98 -4.41 0.57
CA ALA A 13 -2.74 -4.82 1.20
C ALA A 13 -2.49 -6.33 1.06
N PHE A 14 -3.49 -7.18 1.26
CA PHE A 14 -3.35 -8.62 1.06
C PHE A 14 -3.08 -8.98 -0.41
N ASP A 15 -3.77 -8.34 -1.35
CA ASP A 15 -3.51 -8.53 -2.79
C ASP A 15 -2.04 -8.17 -3.13
N ILE A 16 -1.51 -7.08 -2.58
CA ILE A 16 -0.10 -6.67 -2.75
C ILE A 16 0.85 -7.72 -2.18
N LEU A 17 0.64 -8.12 -0.93
CA LEU A 17 1.54 -9.02 -0.22
C LEU A 17 1.58 -10.43 -0.83
N GLU A 18 0.44 -10.94 -1.29
CA GLU A 18 0.37 -12.29 -1.86
C GLU A 18 0.86 -12.32 -3.31
N SER A 19 0.55 -11.29 -4.12
CA SER A 19 0.98 -11.22 -5.52
C SER A 19 2.37 -10.61 -5.71
N THR A 20 2.97 -10.09 -4.64
CA THR A 20 4.20 -9.29 -4.61
C THR A 20 4.19 -8.12 -5.61
N ARG A 21 2.99 -7.59 -5.91
CA ARG A 21 2.75 -6.61 -6.96
C ARG A 21 1.70 -5.60 -6.51
N TYR A 22 2.01 -4.33 -6.65
CA TYR A 22 0.98 -3.29 -6.64
C TYR A 22 0.47 -3.11 -8.06
N LYS A 23 -0.84 -3.28 -8.24
CA LYS A 23 -1.53 -2.97 -9.48
C LYS A 23 -2.26 -1.65 -9.31
N SER A 24 -1.79 -0.65 -10.02
CA SER A 24 -2.46 0.64 -10.11
C SER A 24 -3.71 0.53 -11.00
N MET A 25 -4.81 1.11 -10.53
CA MET A 25 -6.07 1.27 -11.28
C MET A 25 -6.18 2.65 -11.97
N TYR A 26 -5.15 3.49 -11.91
CA TYR A 26 -5.18 4.83 -12.51
C TYR A 26 -5.16 4.75 -14.05
N GLU A 27 -5.93 5.63 -14.71
CA GLU A 27 -6.12 5.65 -16.16
C GLU A 27 -4.82 5.81 -16.97
N TYR A 28 -4.85 5.32 -18.21
CA TYR A 28 -3.77 5.46 -19.18
C TYR A 28 -3.51 6.95 -19.46
N GLY A 29 -2.34 7.45 -19.04
CA GLY A 29 -1.97 8.88 -19.11
C GLY A 29 -1.55 9.48 -17.77
N GLY A 30 -1.88 8.80 -16.65
CA GLY A 30 -1.39 9.15 -15.32
C GLY A 30 0.10 8.88 -15.15
N TYR A 31 0.81 9.91 -14.70
CA TYR A 31 2.24 9.93 -14.38
C TYR A 31 2.58 9.08 -13.12
N ASP A 32 1.58 8.87 -12.26
CA ASP A 32 1.66 8.23 -10.95
C ASP A 32 1.40 6.71 -11.01
N GLY A 33 2.36 5.92 -10.49
CA GLY A 33 2.30 4.49 -10.17
C GLY A 33 1.21 4.09 -9.16
N GLY A 34 0.55 5.05 -8.52
CA GLY A 34 -0.64 4.93 -7.70
C GLY A 34 -0.41 4.52 -6.24
N MET A 35 0.78 4.00 -5.92
CA MET A 35 1.12 3.46 -4.60
C MET A 35 1.71 4.52 -3.66
N ASN A 36 1.33 5.78 -3.83
CA ASN A 36 1.86 6.93 -3.12
C ASN A 36 2.15 6.69 -1.62
N PHE A 37 3.26 7.27 -1.13
CA PHE A 37 3.79 6.98 0.21
C PHE A 37 3.89 8.24 1.08
N LEU A 38 3.71 8.05 2.37
CA LEU A 38 4.07 9.01 3.41
C LEU A 38 5.48 8.70 3.93
N GLY A 39 6.24 9.73 4.24
CA GLY A 39 7.48 9.60 5.02
C GLY A 39 7.18 9.45 6.52
N VAL A 40 8.22 9.18 7.31
CA VAL A 40 8.16 9.00 8.78
C VAL A 40 7.53 10.20 9.51
N LEU A 41 7.65 11.41 8.95
CA LEU A 41 7.18 12.67 9.55
C LEU A 41 5.83 13.17 8.99
N GLY A 42 5.13 12.39 8.17
CA GLY A 42 3.82 12.78 7.64
C GLY A 42 2.70 12.59 8.67
N GLU A 43 2.32 13.63 9.40
CA GLU A 43 1.30 13.55 10.48
C GLU A 43 -0.16 13.53 9.97
N ASN A 44 -0.43 13.99 8.74
CA ASN A 44 -1.80 14.17 8.28
C ASN A 44 -2.35 12.95 7.53
N ALA A 45 -3.57 12.58 7.90
CA ALA A 45 -4.36 11.61 7.19
C ALA A 45 -4.53 12.03 5.72
N ASN A 46 -3.84 11.33 4.83
CA ASN A 46 -3.89 11.56 3.40
C ASN A 46 -5.31 11.41 2.84
N THR A 47 -5.64 12.23 1.85
CA THR A 47 -6.86 12.16 1.03
C THR A 47 -6.80 11.05 -0.02
N GLN A 48 -6.60 9.76 0.34
CA GLN A 48 -6.80 8.60 -0.55
C GLN A 48 -7.11 7.30 0.25
N PRO A 49 -7.80 6.30 -0.33
CA PRO A 49 -9.19 6.26 -0.81
C PRO A 49 -10.19 6.07 0.35
N ARG A 50 -11.50 6.04 0.08
CA ARG A 50 -12.59 5.83 1.07
C ARG A 50 -12.45 4.57 1.96
N ALA A 51 -11.54 3.66 1.63
CA ALA A 51 -11.30 2.42 2.36
C ALA A 51 -9.92 2.46 3.05
N ARG A 52 -9.88 3.04 4.25
CA ARG A 52 -8.74 2.95 5.18
C ARG A 52 -8.91 1.71 6.06
N GLY A 53 -7.80 1.17 6.56
CA GLY A 53 -7.84 0.03 7.47
C GLY A 53 -6.49 -0.62 7.74
N VAL A 54 -5.45 -0.23 7.01
CA VAL A 54 -4.11 -0.77 7.17
C VAL A 54 -3.02 0.22 6.76
N ARG A 55 -1.90 0.14 7.47
CA ARG A 55 -0.61 0.76 7.11
C ARG A 55 0.36 -0.35 6.70
N LEU A 56 0.85 -0.29 5.48
CA LEU A 56 1.98 -1.07 5.02
C LEU A 56 3.26 -0.22 5.16
N HIS A 57 4.22 -0.74 5.90
CA HIS A 57 5.53 -0.11 6.09
C HIS A 57 6.53 -0.76 5.14
N PHE A 58 7.30 0.08 4.47
CA PHE A 58 8.31 -0.34 3.51
C PHE A 58 9.65 0.32 3.79
N ILE A 59 10.70 -0.34 3.31
CA ILE A 59 12.02 0.24 3.16
C ILE A 59 12.34 0.36 1.67
N TRP A 60 12.76 1.57 1.28
CA TRP A 60 13.40 1.85 0.01
C TRP A 60 14.91 1.93 0.18
N GLY A 61 15.62 1.02 -0.49
CA GLY A 61 17.09 0.97 -0.51
C GLY A 61 17.73 1.55 -1.77
N GLY A 62 16.93 1.98 -2.74
CA GLY A 62 17.41 2.50 -4.02
C GLY A 62 17.67 4.01 -4.01
N GLU A 63 17.76 4.59 -5.20
CA GLU A 63 18.00 6.01 -5.41
C GLU A 63 16.81 6.86 -4.93
N VAL A 64 17.12 8.02 -4.37
CA VAL A 64 16.14 9.05 -3.97
C VAL A 64 16.51 10.30 -4.74
N SER A 65 15.52 10.95 -5.35
CA SER A 65 15.77 12.21 -6.04
C SER A 65 16.18 13.30 -5.06
N GLU A 66 16.84 14.34 -5.56
CA GLU A 66 16.80 15.64 -4.88
C GLU A 66 15.35 16.08 -4.68
N PRO A 67 15.04 16.86 -3.63
CA PRO A 67 13.70 17.42 -3.42
C PRO A 67 13.16 18.11 -4.66
N VAL A 68 11.99 17.68 -5.13
CA VAL A 68 11.28 18.28 -6.26
C VAL A 68 10.11 19.14 -5.77
N SER A 69 9.65 20.11 -6.56
CA SER A 69 8.50 20.93 -6.19
C SER A 69 7.19 20.13 -6.17
N TYR A 70 6.20 20.59 -5.41
CA TYR A 70 4.86 19.98 -5.33
C TYR A 70 4.20 19.80 -6.70
N ASP A 71 4.39 20.76 -7.60
CA ASP A 71 3.85 20.83 -8.94
C ASP A 71 4.77 20.20 -10.01
N ALA A 72 5.84 19.51 -9.59
CA ALA A 72 6.75 18.85 -10.49
C ALA A 72 6.01 17.80 -11.34
N TYR A 73 6.33 17.79 -12.63
CA TYR A 73 5.80 16.85 -13.61
C TYR A 73 6.95 16.08 -14.28
N GLY A 74 6.66 14.92 -14.86
CA GLY A 74 7.64 14.17 -15.67
C GLY A 74 8.66 13.34 -14.89
N CYS A 75 8.52 13.18 -13.57
CA CYS A 75 9.34 12.36 -12.67
C CYS A 75 9.40 10.81 -12.95
N ASN A 76 9.48 10.29 -14.19
CA ASN A 76 9.10 8.89 -14.57
C ASN A 76 10.21 7.85 -14.56
N ASN A 77 11.35 8.17 -13.98
CA ASN A 77 12.47 7.24 -13.94
C ASN A 77 12.17 6.11 -12.97
N ALA A 78 12.06 4.89 -13.49
CA ALA A 78 11.83 3.71 -12.66
C ALA A 78 12.97 3.56 -11.64
N ASN A 79 12.63 3.11 -10.43
CA ASN A 79 13.58 2.93 -9.32
C ASN A 79 14.23 4.23 -8.82
N VAL A 80 13.64 5.39 -9.09
CA VAL A 80 13.94 6.64 -8.39
C VAL A 80 12.76 6.97 -7.49
N LEU A 81 13.01 7.07 -6.19
CA LEU A 81 12.03 7.54 -5.22
C LEU A 81 12.02 9.06 -5.26
N TYR A 82 10.92 9.65 -5.72
CA TYR A 82 10.79 11.09 -5.80
C TYR A 82 10.36 11.68 -4.47
N ASP A 83 11.16 12.60 -3.96
CA ASP A 83 10.92 13.36 -2.74
C ASP A 83 10.22 14.69 -3.08
N PHE A 84 8.93 14.80 -2.81
CA PHE A 84 8.18 16.03 -3.06
C PHE A 84 8.29 17.02 -1.88
N ASN A 85 8.97 18.14 -2.14
CA ASN A 85 9.25 19.27 -1.25
C ASN A 85 10.06 18.95 0.00
N GLY A 86 10.99 18.00 -0.07
CA GLY A 86 11.82 17.63 1.09
C GLY A 86 10.96 17.01 2.19
N SER A 87 10.09 16.10 1.77
CA SER A 87 9.11 15.34 2.51
C SER A 87 9.53 15.02 3.95
N GLY A 88 9.01 15.84 4.86
CA GLY A 88 9.30 15.77 6.30
C GLY A 88 9.75 17.11 6.88
N ASN A 89 10.26 18.03 6.07
CA ASN A 89 10.75 19.32 6.57
C ASN A 89 9.73 20.45 6.47
N HIS A 90 8.71 20.38 5.60
CA HIS A 90 7.72 21.45 5.47
C HIS A 90 6.34 20.90 5.05
N PHE A 91 5.28 21.58 5.51
CA PHE A 91 3.86 21.54 5.09
C PHE A 91 2.84 20.77 5.95
N ARG A 92 1.69 21.46 6.18
CA ARG A 92 0.41 20.94 6.70
C ARG A 92 -0.45 20.23 5.63
N ASN A 93 0.06 20.00 4.43
CA ASN A 93 -0.74 19.52 3.29
C ASN A 93 -1.06 18.02 3.38
N ASN A 94 -2.20 17.62 2.80
CA ASN A 94 -2.80 16.28 2.87
C ASN A 94 -2.31 15.31 1.79
N ASP A 95 -1.39 15.71 0.93
CA ASP A 95 -0.91 14.87 -0.17
C ASP A 95 0.20 13.90 0.27
N PRO A 96 0.33 12.75 -0.40
CA PRO A 96 1.48 11.88 -0.21
C PRO A 96 2.77 12.56 -0.63
N ARG A 97 3.87 12.10 -0.04
CA ARG A 97 5.14 12.85 0.01
C ARG A 97 6.25 12.20 -0.79
N TYR A 98 6.17 10.88 -0.90
CA TYR A 98 7.07 10.10 -1.71
C TYR A 98 6.29 9.36 -2.79
N PHE A 99 6.94 9.22 -3.92
CA PHE A 99 6.35 8.61 -5.09
C PHE A 99 7.35 7.68 -5.79
N LEU A 100 6.89 6.49 -6.18
CA LEU A 100 7.65 5.57 -7.03
C LEU A 100 6.92 5.37 -8.38
N PRO A 101 7.59 5.62 -9.51
CA PRO A 101 7.00 5.40 -10.83
C PRO A 101 6.65 3.95 -11.13
N TYR A 102 5.81 3.76 -12.14
CA TYR A 102 5.59 2.45 -12.75
C TYR A 102 6.91 1.78 -13.15
N ARG A 103 6.93 0.45 -13.02
CA ARG A 103 8.10 -0.41 -13.27
C ARG A 103 9.17 -0.32 -12.19
N SER A 104 8.93 0.43 -11.10
CA SER A 104 9.81 0.37 -9.93
C SER A 104 9.72 -0.99 -9.24
N GLU A 105 10.86 -1.47 -8.74
CA GLU A 105 11.04 -2.78 -8.13
C GLU A 105 11.93 -2.66 -6.88
N GLY A 106 11.90 -3.69 -6.02
CA GLY A 106 12.79 -3.75 -4.87
C GLY A 106 12.29 -3.01 -3.62
N LEU A 107 11.04 -2.52 -3.64
CA LEU A 107 10.40 -1.99 -2.45
C LEU A 107 10.16 -3.12 -1.45
N THR A 108 10.85 -3.09 -0.31
CA THR A 108 10.82 -4.19 0.67
C THR A 108 9.75 -3.89 1.71
N VAL A 109 8.85 -4.84 1.96
CA VAL A 109 7.86 -4.72 3.05
C VAL A 109 8.55 -5.07 4.36
N GLU A 110 8.40 -4.24 5.39
CA GLU A 110 8.91 -4.53 6.73
C GLU A 110 7.80 -4.82 7.74
N LYS A 111 6.60 -4.26 7.56
CA LYS A 111 5.50 -4.45 8.52
C LYS A 111 4.14 -4.22 7.90
N LEU A 112 3.17 -5.02 8.32
CA LEU A 112 1.74 -4.81 8.10
C LEU A 112 1.09 -4.45 9.45
N GLU A 113 0.45 -3.28 9.52
CA GLU A 113 -0.22 -2.80 10.72
C GLU A 113 -1.69 -2.52 10.43
N ILE A 114 -2.58 -3.27 11.08
CA ILE A 114 -4.03 -3.17 10.86
C ILE A 114 -4.62 -2.15 11.85
N ASP A 115 -5.45 -1.23 11.36
CA ASP A 115 -5.99 -0.12 12.16
C ASP A 115 -6.99 -0.58 13.23
N SER A 116 -7.77 -1.63 12.95
CA SER A 116 -8.74 -2.19 13.88
C SER A 116 -9.15 -3.62 13.52
N ASP A 117 -9.67 -4.36 14.50
CA ASP A 117 -10.28 -5.67 14.27
C ASP A 117 -11.43 -5.60 13.24
N GLN A 118 -12.24 -4.54 13.25
CA GLN A 118 -13.32 -4.37 12.27
C GLN A 118 -12.78 -4.25 10.84
N ALA A 119 -11.77 -3.40 10.63
CA ALA A 119 -11.13 -3.24 9.33
C ALA A 119 -10.48 -4.56 8.85
N LEU A 120 -9.86 -5.31 9.79
CA LEU A 120 -9.31 -6.64 9.50
C LEU A 120 -10.40 -7.58 8.99
N LEU A 121 -11.49 -7.72 9.72
CA LEU A 121 -12.53 -8.70 9.42
C LEU A 121 -13.22 -8.38 8.09
N GLU A 122 -13.62 -7.13 7.89
CA GLU A 122 -14.29 -6.68 6.66
C GLU A 122 -13.39 -6.90 5.44
N GLY A 123 -12.15 -6.40 5.48
CA GLY A 123 -11.24 -6.51 4.35
C GLY A 123 -10.71 -7.92 4.10
N TRP A 124 -10.53 -8.75 5.15
CA TRP A 124 -10.18 -10.15 4.98
C TRP A 124 -11.31 -10.95 4.32
N CYS A 125 -12.56 -10.73 4.74
CA CYS A 125 -13.72 -11.37 4.12
C CYS A 125 -13.89 -10.93 2.67
N GLU A 126 -13.65 -9.66 2.37
CA GLU A 126 -13.68 -9.14 1.01
C GLU A 126 -12.57 -9.75 0.14
N TYR A 127 -11.35 -9.84 0.66
CA TYR A 127 -10.20 -10.47 0.00
C TYR A 127 -10.45 -11.95 -0.33
N LYS A 128 -11.02 -12.72 0.62
CA LYS A 128 -11.34 -14.13 0.38
C LYS A 128 -12.52 -14.32 -0.58
N GLY A 129 -13.46 -13.37 -0.61
CA GLY A 129 -14.61 -13.40 -1.50
C GLY A 129 -15.51 -14.63 -1.29
N GLY A 130 -16.31 -14.95 -2.31
CA GLY A 130 -17.08 -16.20 -2.38
C GLY A 130 -17.93 -16.52 -1.14
N ILE A 131 -17.83 -17.76 -0.66
CA ILE A 131 -18.59 -18.24 0.51
C ILE A 131 -18.20 -17.53 1.80
N ILE A 132 -16.94 -17.11 1.95
CA ILE A 132 -16.46 -16.38 3.15
C ILE A 132 -17.16 -15.02 3.25
N LYS A 133 -17.26 -14.29 2.14
CA LYS A 133 -18.01 -13.03 2.09
C LYS A 133 -19.50 -13.23 2.40
N LYS A 134 -20.10 -14.36 2.02
CA LYS A 134 -21.48 -14.72 2.39
C LYS A 134 -21.61 -15.03 3.89
N LEU A 135 -20.67 -15.79 4.47
CA LEU A 135 -20.69 -16.09 5.91
C LEU A 135 -20.55 -14.84 6.77
N PHE A 136 -19.84 -13.82 6.28
CA PHE A 136 -19.70 -12.54 6.97
C PHE A 136 -21.03 -11.82 7.25
N SER A 137 -22.08 -12.02 6.44
CA SER A 137 -23.39 -11.43 6.74
C SER A 137 -24.10 -12.06 7.95
N ILE A 138 -23.63 -13.22 8.40
CA ILE A 138 -24.20 -13.97 9.52
C ILE A 138 -23.31 -13.77 10.75
N LYS A 139 -23.78 -12.96 11.71
CA LYS A 139 -23.03 -12.59 12.94
C LYS A 139 -22.47 -13.78 13.73
N LEU A 140 -23.15 -14.93 13.69
CA LEU A 140 -22.72 -16.15 14.39
C LEU A 140 -21.30 -16.61 13.97
N PHE A 141 -20.89 -16.36 12.72
CA PHE A 141 -19.59 -16.78 12.23
C PHE A 141 -18.47 -15.75 12.46
N HIS A 142 -18.77 -14.55 12.97
CA HIS A 142 -17.80 -13.46 13.07
C HIS A 142 -16.57 -13.83 13.88
N SER A 143 -16.73 -14.50 15.03
CA SER A 143 -15.61 -14.94 15.87
C SER A 143 -14.70 -15.94 15.15
N TYR A 144 -15.30 -16.88 14.40
CA TYR A 144 -14.56 -17.85 13.60
C TYR A 144 -13.79 -17.16 12.46
N LEU A 145 -14.46 -16.28 11.71
CA LEU A 145 -13.86 -15.52 10.61
C LEU A 145 -12.72 -14.61 11.11
N MET A 146 -12.90 -13.96 12.27
CA MET A 146 -11.88 -13.14 12.91
C MET A 146 -10.65 -13.95 13.25
N SER A 147 -10.82 -15.14 13.85
CA SER A 147 -9.70 -16.03 14.17
C SER A 147 -8.89 -16.38 12.92
N LYS A 148 -9.58 -16.68 11.82
CA LYS A 148 -8.95 -16.96 10.52
C LYS A 148 -8.28 -15.73 9.90
N ALA A 149 -8.84 -14.55 10.07
CA ALA A 149 -8.22 -13.31 9.62
C ALA A 149 -6.92 -13.01 10.38
N LYS A 150 -6.93 -13.17 11.71
CA LYS A 150 -5.74 -13.00 12.57
C LYS A 150 -4.66 -14.04 12.27
N GLU A 151 -5.05 -15.30 12.05
CA GLU A 151 -4.13 -16.36 11.61
C GLU A 151 -3.45 -16.00 10.27
N HIS A 152 -4.21 -15.46 9.32
CA HIS A 152 -3.68 -15.03 8.02
C HIS A 152 -2.68 -13.86 8.17
N VAL A 153 -2.99 -12.85 8.99
CA VAL A 153 -2.07 -11.74 9.29
C VAL A 153 -0.79 -12.24 9.95
N LEU A 154 -0.89 -13.18 10.91
CA LEU A 154 0.28 -13.78 11.55
C LEU A 154 1.18 -14.50 10.54
N GLN A 155 0.59 -15.23 9.60
CA GLN A 155 1.35 -15.90 8.53
C GLN A 155 2.03 -14.89 7.60
N LEU A 156 1.35 -13.80 7.23
CA LEU A 156 1.92 -12.73 6.40
C LEU A 156 3.07 -12.02 7.12
N ASN A 157 2.90 -11.65 8.39
CA ASN A 157 3.97 -11.02 9.17
C ASN A 157 5.20 -11.93 9.28
N LYS A 158 5.03 -13.25 9.45
CA LYS A 158 6.16 -14.20 9.42
C LYS A 158 6.89 -14.24 8.07
N LYS A 159 6.17 -14.10 6.93
CA LYS A 159 6.80 -13.96 5.61
C LYS A 159 7.56 -12.64 5.48
N ILE A 160 6.98 -11.56 6.01
CA ILE A 160 7.58 -10.22 6.02
C ILE A 160 8.87 -10.19 6.85
N GLU A 161 8.87 -10.77 8.06
CA GLU A 161 10.03 -10.82 8.96
C GLU A 161 11.24 -11.54 8.35
N ARG A 162 11.00 -12.50 7.44
CA ARG A 162 12.06 -13.18 6.67
C ARG A 162 12.62 -12.32 5.53
N ARG A 163 12.07 -11.12 5.31
CA ARG A 163 12.38 -10.17 4.23
C ARG A 163 12.16 -10.75 2.82
N ASP A 164 11.23 -11.69 2.70
CA ASP A 164 10.92 -12.37 1.44
C ASP A 164 10.07 -11.52 0.49
N ILE A 165 9.43 -10.46 0.98
CA ILE A 165 8.43 -9.71 0.21
C ILE A 165 9.04 -8.43 -0.37
N LYS A 166 9.45 -8.52 -1.63
CA LYS A 166 9.79 -7.36 -2.48
C LYS A 166 8.65 -7.10 -3.46
N ILE A 167 8.11 -5.90 -3.41
CA ILE A 167 7.00 -5.49 -4.26
C ILE A 167 7.53 -4.82 -5.52
N SER A 168 6.84 -5.07 -6.63
CA SER A 168 6.99 -4.31 -7.87
C SER A 168 5.74 -3.49 -8.18
N ILE A 169 5.92 -2.27 -8.68
CA ILE A 169 4.83 -1.39 -9.09
C ILE A 169 4.54 -1.63 -10.57
N ARG A 170 3.35 -2.18 -10.85
CA ARG A 170 2.96 -2.58 -12.20
C ARG A 170 1.73 -1.81 -12.65
N ARG A 171 1.66 -1.58 -13.96
CA ARG A 171 0.42 -1.18 -14.63
C ARG A 171 -0.46 -2.41 -14.76
N GLU A 172 -1.72 -2.32 -14.39
CA GLU A 172 -2.68 -3.30 -14.87
C GLU A 172 -2.83 -3.12 -16.39
N LYS A 173 -2.75 -4.22 -17.16
CA LYS A 173 -3.07 -4.14 -18.59
C LYS A 173 -4.56 -3.81 -18.66
N VAL A 174 -4.89 -2.59 -19.06
CA VAL A 174 -6.24 -2.28 -19.55
C VAL A 174 -6.48 -3.25 -20.70
N LYS A 175 -7.51 -4.10 -20.59
CA LYS A 175 -7.95 -4.90 -21.73
C LYS A 175 -8.31 -3.90 -22.82
N SER A 176 -7.54 -3.86 -23.90
CA SER A 176 -7.97 -3.22 -25.13
C SER A 176 -9.25 -3.93 -25.55
N GLU A 177 -10.37 -3.22 -25.49
CA GLU A 177 -11.63 -3.62 -26.11
C GLU A 177 -11.47 -3.76 -27.62
#